data_AF-A0A5E4IAV2-F1
#
_entry.id   AF-A0A5E4IAV2-F1
#
_cell.length_a   1.000
_cell.length_b   1.000
_cell.length_c   1.000
_cell.angle_alpha   90.00
_cell.angle_beta   90.00
_cell.angle_gamma   90.00
#
_symmetry.space_group_name_H-M   'P 1'
#
loop_
_entity.id
_entity.type
_entity.pdbx_description
1 polymer ?
#
loop_
_entity_poly.entity_id
_entity_poly.type
_entity_poly.pdbx_seq_one_letter_code
_entity_poly.pdbx_strand_id
1 'polypeptide(L)' 'MLPGQITFILHREHATLAVERGFPFQLVAESKRGYKWIKWVTEIELSDNLNYKGYWESRGYSNSGDLNESFFGNLMP' A
#
# COMPACT_ATOMS: atom_id res chain seq x y z
N MET A 1 12.96 13.24 -2.83
CA MET A 1 11.94 12.28 -3.32
C MET A 1 10.63 13.04 -3.42
N LEU A 2 9.91 12.92 -4.54
CA LEU A 2 8.68 13.67 -4.79
C LEU A 2 7.47 12.98 -4.12
N PRO A 3 6.44 13.72 -3.66
CA PRO A 3 5.21 13.11 -3.15
C PRO A 3 4.56 12.22 -4.21
N GLY A 4 4.20 10.99 -3.84
CA GLY A 4 3.46 10.05 -4.70
C GLY A 4 4.29 8.94 -5.36
N GLN A 5 5.54 8.73 -4.95
CA GLN A 5 6.34 7.61 -5.48
C GLN A 5 5.94 6.28 -4.82
N ILE A 6 5.44 5.33 -5.63
CA ILE A 6 5.23 3.94 -5.23
C ILE A 6 6.51 3.18 -5.62
N THR A 7 7.18 2.58 -4.63
CA THR A 7 8.47 1.92 -4.81
C THR A 7 8.32 0.43 -4.56
N PHE A 8 8.74 -0.40 -5.51
CA PHE A 8 8.86 -1.85 -5.30
C PHE A 8 10.19 -2.14 -4.61
N ILE A 9 10.15 -2.90 -3.51
CA ILE A 9 11.36 -3.34 -2.82
C ILE A 9 11.47 -4.86 -2.92
N LEU A 10 12.51 -5.28 -3.62
CA LEU A 10 12.99 -6.66 -3.77
C LEU A 10 14.12 -6.96 -2.78
N HIS A 11 15.05 -6.02 -2.72
CA HIS A 11 16.32 -6.12 -2.02
C HIS A 11 16.60 -4.77 -1.35
N ARG A 12 16.98 -4.79 -0.08
CA ARG A 12 17.58 -3.64 0.59
C ARG A 12 19.07 -3.93 0.64
N GLU A 13 19.91 -2.99 0.21
CA GLU A 13 21.37 -3.09 0.10
C GLU A 13 21.97 -4.12 1.11
N HIS A 14 22.46 -5.24 0.59
CA HIS A 14 23.08 -6.40 1.27
C HIS A 14 22.19 -7.38 2.07
N ALA A 15 20.85 -7.28 2.04
CA ALA A 15 19.98 -8.26 2.68
C ALA A 15 18.69 -8.56 1.89
N THR A 16 18.37 -9.84 1.76
CA THR A 16 17.06 -10.31 1.29
C THR A 16 16.01 -10.03 2.36
N LEU A 17 14.81 -9.60 1.94
CA LEU A 17 13.67 -9.49 2.87
C LEU A 17 13.42 -10.85 3.54
N ALA A 18 13.15 -10.84 4.84
CA ALA A 18 12.65 -12.03 5.51
C ALA A 18 11.24 -12.36 4.99
N VAL A 19 10.84 -13.64 4.99
CA VAL A 19 9.55 -14.09 4.44
C VAL A 19 8.39 -13.36 5.11
N GLU A 20 8.44 -13.19 6.43
CA GLU A 20 7.43 -12.47 7.21
C GLU A 20 7.32 -10.97 6.85
N ARG A 21 8.38 -10.42 6.26
CA ARG A 21 8.47 -9.02 5.80
C ARG A 21 8.12 -8.84 4.31
N GLY A 22 7.70 -9.91 3.61
CA GLY A 22 7.15 -9.79 2.27
C GLY A 22 8.03 -10.30 1.14
N PHE A 23 9.06 -11.11 1.41
CA PHE A 23 9.77 -11.81 0.33
C PHE A 23 8.82 -12.71 -0.48
N PRO A 24 8.90 -12.78 -1.82
CA PRO A 24 9.95 -12.18 -2.66
C PRO A 24 9.74 -10.71 -3.02
N PHE A 25 8.51 -10.18 -2.94
CA PHE A 25 8.19 -8.81 -3.33
C PHE A 25 7.31 -8.11 -2.31
N GLN A 26 7.72 -6.91 -1.90
CA GLN A 26 6.90 -5.98 -1.15
C GLN A 26 6.72 -4.67 -1.92
N LEU A 27 5.47 -4.21 -2.00
CA LEU A 27 5.13 -2.86 -2.44
C LEU A 27 5.26 -1.90 -1.26
N VAL A 28 6.04 -0.85 -1.43
CA VAL A 28 6.18 0.23 -0.46
C VAL A 28 5.56 1.50 -1.04
N ALA A 29 4.48 1.93 -0.41
CA ALA A 29 3.87 3.22 -0.66
C ALA A 29 4.40 4.20 0.39
N GLU A 30 5.52 4.85 0.08
CA GLU A 30 6.11 5.82 0.98
C GLU A 30 5.11 6.93 1.32
N SER A 31 5.15 7.39 2.57
CA SER A 31 4.19 8.38 3.09
C SER A 31 2.73 7.94 3.07
N LYS A 32 2.44 6.64 2.91
CA LYS A 32 1.09 6.06 3.09
C LYS A 32 1.04 5.15 4.32
N ARG A 33 -0.16 4.94 4.85
CA ARG A 33 -0.43 4.03 5.96
C ARG A 33 -0.06 2.59 5.62
N GLY A 34 0.32 1.81 6.64
CA GLY A 34 0.84 0.46 6.47
C GLY A 34 -0.09 -0.52 5.74
N TYR A 35 -1.41 -0.31 5.75
CA TYR A 35 -2.34 -1.16 4.98
C TYR A 35 -2.23 -0.97 3.46
N LYS A 36 -1.54 0.09 2.99
CA LYS A 36 -1.16 0.28 1.58
C LYS A 36 0.20 -0.37 1.25
N TRP A 37 0.92 -0.89 2.23
CA TRP A 37 2.20 -1.58 2.03
C TRP A 37 1.92 -3.06 1.85
N ILE A 38 1.96 -3.52 0.60
CA ILE A 38 1.51 -4.87 0.24
C ILE A 38 2.70 -5.82 0.28
N LYS A 39 2.61 -6.83 1.14
CA LYS A 39 3.56 -7.95 1.20
C LYS A 39 3.13 -9.05 0.25
N TRP A 40 4.09 -9.83 -0.24
CA TRP A 40 3.84 -11.02 -1.06
C TRP A 40 3.07 -10.72 -2.33
N VAL A 41 3.46 -9.64 -3.03
CA VAL A 41 2.80 -9.24 -4.27
C VAL A 41 3.01 -10.31 -5.34
N THR A 42 1.91 -10.80 -5.93
CA THR A 42 1.93 -11.77 -7.05
C THR A 42 1.36 -11.19 -8.34
N GLU A 43 0.54 -10.14 -8.27
CA GLU A 43 -0.16 -9.55 -9.40
C GLU A 43 -0.39 -8.04 -9.17
N ILE A 44 -0.44 -7.28 -10.26
CA ILE A 44 -0.74 -5.86 -10.27
C ILE A 44 -1.76 -5.61 -11.37
N GLU A 45 -2.90 -5.03 -11.00
CA GLU A 45 -3.93 -4.59 -11.93
C GLU A 45 -3.95 -3.05 -11.97
N LEU A 46 -4.00 -2.50 -13.18
CA LEU A 46 -4.16 -1.06 -13.39
C LEU A 46 -5.61 -0.77 -13.71
N SER A 47 -6.19 0.21 -13.03
CA SER A 47 -7.55 0.68 -13.27
C SER A 47 -7.57 2.21 -13.38
N ASP A 48 -8.41 2.72 -14.26
CA ASP A 48 -8.76 4.14 -14.37
C ASP A 48 -9.96 4.52 -13.47
N ASN A 49 -10.56 3.54 -12.78
CA ASN A 49 -11.65 3.78 -11.85
C ASN A 49 -11.13 4.39 -10.53
N LEU A 50 -11.26 5.72 -10.41
CA LEU A 50 -10.87 6.48 -9.22
C LEU A 50 -11.60 6.06 -7.93
N ASN A 51 -12.74 5.37 -8.05
CA ASN A 51 -13.54 4.90 -6.92
C ASN A 51 -13.34 3.42 -6.61
N TYR A 52 -12.35 2.76 -7.22
CA TYR A 52 -12.03 1.37 -6.92
C TYR A 52 -11.74 1.19 -5.42
N LYS A 53 -12.34 0.16 -4.82
CA LYS A 53 -12.13 -0.21 -3.42
C LYS A 53 -11.57 -1.61 -3.35
N GLY A 54 -10.36 -1.72 -2.81
CA GLY A 54 -9.76 -3.01 -2.49
C GLY A 54 -10.29 -3.57 -1.17
N TYR A 55 -9.59 -4.60 -0.69
CA TYR A 55 -9.97 -5.35 0.51
C TYR A 55 -10.11 -4.47 1.76
N TRP A 56 -9.19 -3.52 1.99
CA TRP A 56 -9.22 -2.67 3.18
C TRP A 56 -10.25 -1.54 3.01
N GLU A 57 -10.33 -0.94 1.84
CA GLU A 57 -11.25 0.17 1.56
C GLU A 57 -12.71 -0.28 1.58
N SER A 58 -12.98 -1.52 1.17
CA SER A 58 -14.31 -2.13 1.29
C SER A 58 -14.75 -2.33 2.74
N ARG A 59 -13.81 -2.30 3.70
CA ARG A 59 -14.04 -2.41 5.15
C ARG A 59 -13.98 -1.07 5.87
N GLY A 60 -14.00 0.02 5.12
CA GLY A 60 -14.09 1.39 5.65
C GLY A 60 -12.74 2.08 5.82
N TYR A 61 -11.62 1.48 5.43
CA TYR A 61 -10.33 2.18 5.42
C TYR A 61 -10.31 3.27 4.32
N SER A 62 -9.56 4.34 4.56
CA SER A 62 -9.43 5.43 3.58
C SER A 62 -8.79 4.95 2.28
N ASN A 63 -9.33 5.39 1.14
CA ASN A 63 -8.76 5.05 -0.17
C ASN A 63 -7.41 5.76 -0.42
N SER A 64 -7.23 6.98 0.08
CA SER A 64 -6.00 7.76 -0.06
C SER A 64 -4.84 7.14 0.71
N GLY A 65 -5.13 6.57 1.89
CA GLY A 65 -4.14 6.05 2.83
C GLY A 65 -3.18 7.10 3.38
N ASP A 66 -3.53 8.39 3.34
CA ASP A 66 -2.63 9.46 3.75
C ASP A 66 -2.43 9.53 5.27
N LEU A 67 -1.21 9.88 5.68
CA LEU A 67 -0.80 9.89 7.10
C LEU A 67 -1.48 11.00 7.91
N ASN A 68 -1.91 12.07 7.25
CA ASN A 68 -2.62 13.22 7.84
C ASN A 68 -4.14 13.11 7.80
N GLU A 69 -4.70 12.02 7.25
CA GLU A 69 -6.14 11.78 7.18
C GLU A 69 -6.58 10.71 8.19
N SER A 70 -7.89 10.56 8.42
CA SER A 70 -8.42 9.47 9.24
C SER A 70 -8.00 8.09 8.69
N PHE A 71 -7.84 7.11 9.58
CA PHE A 71 -7.65 5.72 9.16
C PHE A 71 -8.86 5.21 8.36
N PHE A 72 -10.06 5.64 8.77
CA PHE A 72 -11.31 5.28 8.14
C PHE A 72 -11.75 6.38 7.17
N GLY A 73 -12.29 5.97 6.02
CA GLY A 73 -12.90 6.91 5.08
C GLY A 73 -14.18 7.53 5.66
N ASN A 74 -14.70 8.54 4.96
CA ASN A 74 -15.90 9.33 5.32
C ASN A 74 -17.21 8.51 5.42
N LEU A 75 -17.13 7.18 5.40
CA LEU A 75 -18.25 6.24 5.51
C LEU A 75 -18.46 5.74 6.94
N MET A 76 -17.64 6.16 7.90
CA MET A 76 -17.92 6.02 9.33
C MET A 76 -18.19 7.40 9.94
N PRO A 77 -19.36 7.64 10.54
CA PRO A 77 -19.62 8.85 11.32
C PRO A 77 -18.72 8.94 12.56
#